data_AF-A0ABD6C3Q4-F1
#
_entry.id   AF-A0ABD6C3Q4-F1
#
_cell.length_a   1.000
_cell.length_b   1.000
_cell.length_c   1.000
_cell.angle_alpha   90.00
_cell.angle_beta   90.00
_cell.angle_gamma   90.00
#
_symmetry.space_group_name_H-M   'P 1'
#
loop_
_entity.id
_entity.type
_entity.pdbx_description
1 polymer ?
#
loop_
_entity_poly.entity_id
_entity_poly.type
_entity_poly.pdbx_seq_one_letter_code
_entity_poly.pdbx_strand_id
1 'polypeptide(L)'
;MIGIGDGASTAFDYYKTLDESTARYRDHPRYDGLDPALSLQSKKGKQLLEDAVEAQEAWFHETLDKLRVKLESLDYEFVMDDVDLTRFDCYRLGQFAGPSVWIYDQHGAGLRSQSAVEQHLEHNSEDEFWVVPADVHY
;
A
#
# COMPACT_ATOMS: atom_id res chain seq x y z
N MET A 1 -17.02 4.30 -7.33
CA MET A 1 -17.13 4.87 -5.97
C MET A 1 -17.22 3.71 -4.99
N ILE A 2 -16.14 3.36 -4.29
CA ILE A 2 -16.22 2.39 -3.19
C ILE A 2 -16.66 3.18 -1.95
N GLY A 3 -17.93 3.04 -1.58
CA GLY A 3 -18.51 3.60 -0.37
C GLY A 3 -18.72 2.49 0.65
N ILE A 4 -18.34 2.75 1.91
CA ILE A 4 -18.60 1.83 3.02
C ILE A 4 -20.06 1.96 3.44
N GLY A 5 -20.82 0.86 3.37
CA GLY A 5 -22.17 0.77 3.92
C GLY A 5 -22.16 0.58 5.43
N ASP A 6 -23.21 1.06 6.11
CA ASP A 6 -23.39 0.90 7.56
C ASP A 6 -23.23 -0.57 7.98
N GLY A 7 -22.21 -0.84 8.81
CA GLY A 7 -21.94 -2.17 9.38
C GLY A 7 -20.68 -2.88 8.87
N ALA A 8 -19.88 -2.30 7.97
CA ALA A 8 -18.57 -2.87 7.65
C ALA A 8 -17.58 -2.63 8.79
N SER A 9 -16.82 -3.67 9.20
CA SER A 9 -15.68 -3.48 10.09
C SER A 9 -14.67 -2.53 9.44
N THR A 10 -14.08 -1.62 10.20
CA THR A 10 -13.12 -0.61 9.75
C THR A 10 -11.84 -1.26 9.23
N ALA A 11 -11.84 -1.73 7.98
CA ALA A 11 -10.64 -2.22 7.29
C ALA A 11 -9.65 -1.08 6.96
N PHE A 12 -10.11 0.16 7.07
CA PHE A 12 -9.33 1.36 6.84
C PHE A 12 -9.41 2.20 8.12
N ASP A 13 -8.27 2.42 8.78
CA ASP A 13 -8.23 3.40 9.87
C ASP A 13 -8.34 4.82 9.28
N TYR A 14 -7.94 4.98 8.02
CA TYR A 14 -7.67 6.27 7.41
C TYR A 14 -7.90 6.29 5.90
N TYR A 15 -8.95 7.00 5.45
CA TYR A 15 -9.25 7.24 4.03
C TYR A 15 -9.96 8.59 3.84
N LYS A 16 -9.96 9.12 2.62
CA LYS A 16 -10.67 10.35 2.27
C LYS A 16 -11.40 10.19 0.94
N THR A 17 -12.69 10.55 0.90
CA THR A 17 -13.50 10.49 -0.32
C THR A 17 -13.51 11.84 -1.04
N LEU A 18 -13.91 11.84 -2.32
CA LEU A 18 -13.90 13.02 -3.20
C LEU A 18 -14.72 14.21 -2.66
N ASP A 19 -15.76 13.96 -1.85
CA ASP A 19 -16.72 14.97 -1.38
C ASP A 19 -16.50 15.44 0.08
N GLU A 20 -15.53 14.85 0.80
CA GLU A 20 -15.34 15.18 2.22
C GLU A 20 -14.33 16.31 2.46
N SER A 21 -14.86 17.51 2.67
CA SER A 21 -14.11 18.70 3.11
C SER A 21 -13.74 18.70 4.60
N THR A 22 -14.33 17.80 5.39
CA THR A 22 -14.28 17.79 6.87
C THR A 22 -13.56 16.59 7.47
N ALA A 23 -12.89 15.76 6.66
CA ALA A 23 -12.14 14.63 7.17
C ALA A 23 -11.20 15.06 8.32
N ARG A 24 -11.15 14.27 9.40
CA ARG A 24 -10.35 14.44 10.65
C ARG A 24 -8.82 14.50 10.43
N TYR A 25 -8.42 14.80 9.20
CA TYR A 25 -7.21 14.41 8.51
C TYR A 25 -6.39 15.58 8.02
N ARG A 26 -6.95 16.81 8.01
CA ARG A 26 -6.23 17.98 7.47
C ARG A 26 -4.87 18.19 8.16
N ASP A 27 -4.71 17.70 9.39
CA ASP A 27 -3.55 17.98 10.24
C ASP A 27 -2.72 16.73 10.62
N HIS A 28 -2.93 15.54 10.02
CA HIS A 28 -2.13 14.36 10.37
C HIS A 28 -0.72 14.43 9.73
N PRO A 29 0.38 14.38 10.51
CA PRO A 29 1.73 14.62 10.00
C PRO A 29 2.17 13.72 8.85
N ARG A 30 1.63 12.49 8.79
CA ARG A 30 1.92 11.51 7.72
C ARG A 30 1.44 11.95 6.34
N TYR A 31 0.41 12.81 6.26
CA TYR A 31 -0.22 13.19 5.00
C TYR A 31 0.00 14.65 4.63
N ASP A 32 0.62 15.46 5.48
CA ASP A 32 1.13 16.82 5.20
C ASP A 32 0.28 17.67 4.22
N GLY A 33 -1.05 17.73 4.44
CA GLY A 33 -1.95 18.51 3.60
C GLY A 33 -2.18 17.96 2.17
N LEU A 34 -1.89 16.68 1.92
CA LEU A 34 -2.22 15.99 0.68
C LEU A 34 -3.72 16.07 0.39
N ASP A 35 -4.01 16.20 -0.91
CA ASP A 35 -5.38 16.17 -1.40
C ASP A 35 -5.98 14.76 -1.17
N PRO A 36 -7.30 14.69 -0.90
CA PRO A 36 -8.01 13.42 -0.67
C PRO A 36 -7.81 12.38 -1.75
N ALA A 37 -7.78 12.85 -2.98
CA ALA A 37 -7.64 12.08 -4.18
C ALA A 37 -6.95 12.99 -5.18
N LEU A 38 -6.03 12.43 -5.95
CA LEU A 38 -5.35 13.14 -7.03
C LEU A 38 -5.62 12.40 -8.32
N SER A 39 -6.05 13.13 -9.35
CA SER A 39 -6.20 12.54 -10.68
C SER A 39 -4.84 12.08 -11.17
N LEU A 40 -4.76 10.85 -11.71
CA LEU A 40 -3.56 10.35 -12.38
C LEU A 40 -3.30 11.09 -13.70
N GLN A 41 -4.23 11.93 -14.17
CA GLN A 41 -3.95 12.84 -15.29
C GLN A 41 -3.16 14.08 -14.83
N SER A 42 -3.14 14.37 -13.53
CA SER A 42 -2.35 15.46 -12.96
C SER A 42 -0.90 15.04 -12.71
N LYS A 43 0.04 15.99 -12.83
CA LYS A 43 1.46 15.75 -12.49
C LYS A 43 1.63 15.28 -11.05
N LYS A 44 0.86 15.86 -10.11
CA LYS A 44 0.93 15.54 -8.68
C LYS A 44 0.42 14.12 -8.38
N GLY A 45 -0.64 13.68 -9.06
CA GLY A 45 -1.15 12.31 -8.91
C GLY A 45 -0.20 11.26 -9.48
N LYS A 46 0.41 11.51 -10.64
CA LYS A 46 1.44 10.61 -11.20
C LYS A 46 2.63 10.46 -10.26
N GLN A 47 3.15 11.59 -9.76
CA GLN A 47 4.28 11.55 -8.82
C GLN A 47 3.92 10.78 -7.54
N LEU A 48 2.72 10.98 -6.98
CA LEU A 48 2.31 10.25 -5.78
C LEU A 48 2.27 8.73 -6.00
N LEU A 49 1.84 8.29 -7.18
CA LEU A 49 1.86 6.87 -7.55
C LEU A 49 3.30 6.35 -7.70
N GLU A 50 4.17 7.09 -8.39
CA GLU A 50 5.58 6.73 -8.57
C GLU A 50 6.31 6.63 -7.22
N ASP A 51 6.15 7.64 -6.35
CA ASP A 51 6.74 7.68 -5.01
C ASP A 51 6.28 6.48 -4.15
N ALA A 52 5.00 6.10 -4.27
CA ALA A 52 4.44 4.96 -3.57
C ALA A 52 5.05 3.63 -4.03
N VAL A 53 5.19 3.44 -5.34
CA VAL A 53 5.81 2.25 -5.93
C VAL A 53 7.28 2.16 -5.53
N GLU A 54 8.03 3.27 -5.61
CA GLU A 54 9.43 3.32 -5.21
C GLU A 54 9.60 3.01 -3.71
N ALA A 55 8.75 3.57 -2.85
CA ALA A 55 8.78 3.29 -1.42
C ALA A 55 8.46 1.81 -1.11
N GLN A 56 7.53 1.20 -1.85
CA GLN A 56 7.21 -0.22 -1.72
C GLN A 56 8.40 -1.10 -2.15
N GLU A 57 9.03 -0.78 -3.28
CA GLU A 57 10.21 -1.49 -3.78
C GLU A 57 11.39 -1.38 -2.82
N ALA A 58 11.71 -0.17 -2.35
CA ALA A 58 12.78 0.07 -1.39
C ALA A 58 12.56 -0.71 -0.08
N TRP A 59 11.34 -0.67 0.47
CA TRP A 59 10.99 -1.44 1.67
C TRP A 59 11.14 -2.95 1.44
N PHE A 60 10.71 -3.46 0.27
CA PHE A 60 10.82 -4.88 -0.06
C PHE A 60 12.28 -5.32 -0.14
N HIS A 61 13.14 -4.56 -0.84
CA HIS A 61 14.57 -4.83 -0.92
C HIS A 61 15.24 -4.84 0.45
N GLU A 62 15.01 -3.81 1.26
CA GLU A 62 15.59 -3.73 2.61
C GLU A 62 15.15 -4.91 3.49
N THR A 63 13.87 -5.28 3.42
CA THR A 63 13.32 -6.39 4.19
C THR A 63 13.91 -7.73 3.74
N LEU A 64 14.01 -7.94 2.42
CA LEU A 64 14.59 -9.15 1.86
C LEU A 64 16.07 -9.30 2.23
N ASP A 65 16.85 -8.23 2.15
CA ASP A 65 18.27 -8.27 2.50
C ASP A 65 18.49 -8.53 4.00
N LYS A 66 17.67 -7.93 4.87
CA LYS A 66 17.66 -8.25 6.29
C LYS A 66 17.34 -9.72 6.55
N LEU A 67 16.35 -10.27 5.85
CA LEU A 67 15.98 -11.67 6.01
C LEU A 67 17.08 -12.62 5.52
N ARG A 68 17.74 -12.30 4.40
CA ARG A 68 18.90 -13.07 3.91
C ARG A 68 19.99 -13.18 4.96
N VAL A 69 20.37 -12.06 5.57
CA VAL A 69 21.40 -12.03 6.63
C VAL A 69 21.01 -12.92 7.82
N LYS A 70 19.73 -12.93 8.21
CA LYS A 70 19.23 -13.82 9.29
C LYS A 70 19.28 -15.30 8.90
N LEU A 71 18.87 -15.63 7.67
CA LEU A 71 18.85 -17.02 7.20
C LEU A 71 20.26 -17.58 6.93
N GLU A 72 21.25 -16.73 6.70
CA GLU A 72 22.66 -17.14 6.62
C GLU A 72 23.29 -17.39 8.00
N SER A 73 22.79 -16.74 9.06
CA SER A 73 23.37 -16.81 10.41
C SER A 73 22.67 -17.81 11.34
N LEU A 74 21.40 -18.13 11.08
CA LEU A 74 20.59 -19.01 11.92
C LEU A 74 20.47 -20.42 11.32
N ASP A 75 20.52 -21.43 12.18
CA ASP A 75 20.15 -22.79 11.79
C ASP A 75 18.63 -23.01 11.86
N TYR A 76 18.17 -24.18 11.41
CA TYR A 76 16.75 -24.49 11.34
C TYR A 76 16.08 -24.54 12.73
N GLU A 77 16.81 -24.84 13.81
CA GLU A 77 16.26 -24.89 15.16
C GLU A 77 15.96 -23.47 15.66
N PHE A 78 16.90 -22.55 15.49
CA PHE A 78 16.67 -21.14 15.83
C PHE A 78 15.58 -20.48 14.97
N VAL A 79 15.48 -20.84 13.69
CA VAL A 79 14.37 -20.39 12.84
C VAL A 79 13.04 -20.97 13.32
N MET A 80 12.98 -22.24 13.73
CA MET A 80 11.75 -22.83 14.29
C MET A 80 11.28 -22.14 15.57
N ASP A 81 12.23 -21.78 16.44
CA ASP A 81 11.98 -21.08 17.70
C ASP A 81 11.68 -19.59 17.53
N ASP A 82 11.63 -19.10 16.29
CA ASP A 82 11.39 -17.69 15.93
C ASP A 82 12.41 -16.71 16.54
N VAL A 83 13.67 -17.14 16.64
CA VAL A 83 14.76 -16.26 17.09
C VAL A 83 14.85 -15.06 16.15
N ASP A 84 15.06 -13.89 16.74
CA ASP A 84 15.08 -12.60 16.07
C ASP A 84 13.85 -12.32 15.20
N LEU A 85 12.69 -12.92 15.51
CA LEU A 85 11.45 -12.77 14.76
C LEU A 85 11.57 -13.22 13.29
N THR A 86 12.45 -14.19 13.01
CA THR A 86 12.75 -14.62 11.64
C THR A 86 11.52 -15.20 10.92
N ARG A 87 10.64 -15.94 11.62
CA ARG A 87 9.39 -16.44 11.03
C ARG A 87 8.39 -15.31 10.82
N PHE A 88 8.36 -14.34 11.73
CA PHE A 88 7.55 -13.14 11.53
C PHE A 88 8.01 -12.32 10.32
N ASP A 89 9.32 -12.18 10.10
CA ASP A 89 9.85 -11.49 8.92
C ASP A 89 9.59 -12.26 7.62
N CYS A 90 9.71 -13.59 7.63
CA CYS A 90 9.26 -14.44 6.51
C CYS A 90 7.77 -14.24 6.23
N TYR A 91 6.94 -14.20 7.28
CA TYR A 91 5.52 -13.93 7.16
C TYR A 91 5.26 -12.55 6.57
N ARG A 92 5.91 -11.51 7.09
CA ARG A 92 5.75 -10.12 6.65
C ARG A 92 6.21 -9.91 5.20
N LEU A 93 7.28 -10.58 4.78
CA LEU A 93 7.74 -10.57 3.39
C LEU A 93 6.77 -11.32 2.46
N GLY A 94 6.20 -12.43 2.94
CA GLY A 94 5.24 -13.25 2.21
C GLY A 94 3.80 -12.72 2.25
N GLN A 95 3.50 -11.78 3.15
CA GLN A 95 2.23 -11.09 3.18
C GLN A 95 2.10 -10.28 1.90
N PHE A 96 1.05 -10.56 1.13
CA PHE A 96 0.57 -9.66 0.07
C PHE A 96 -0.06 -8.37 0.62
N ALA A 97 0.25 -8.04 1.88
CA ALA A 97 -0.17 -6.88 2.64
C ALA A 97 1.10 -6.21 3.16
N GLY A 98 1.68 -5.35 2.33
CA GLY A 98 2.82 -4.50 2.71
C GLY A 98 2.35 -3.10 3.11
N PRO A 99 3.16 -2.35 3.87
CA PRO A 99 2.78 -1.05 4.45
C PRO A 99 2.63 0.12 3.45
N SER A 100 2.63 -0.15 2.15
CA SER A 100 2.76 0.89 1.12
C SER A 100 1.85 0.59 -0.06
N VAL A 101 0.65 1.16 -0.02
CA VAL A 101 -0.28 1.41 -1.14
C VAL A 101 -0.86 0.18 -1.84
N TRP A 102 -2.11 -0.12 -1.50
CA TRP A 102 -2.96 -0.98 -2.33
C TRP A 102 -3.60 -0.12 -3.42
N ILE A 103 -3.27 -0.38 -4.68
CA ILE A 103 -3.98 0.24 -5.81
C ILE A 103 -5.15 -0.66 -6.13
N TYR A 104 -6.35 -0.23 -5.77
CA TYR A 104 -7.56 -1.00 -6.06
C TYR A 104 -8.13 -0.57 -7.40
N ASP A 105 -8.54 -1.55 -8.21
CA ASP A 105 -9.39 -1.25 -9.35
C ASP A 105 -10.78 -0.77 -8.89
N GLN A 106 -11.63 -0.43 -9.85
CA GLN A 106 -13.02 -0.01 -9.60
C GLN A 106 -13.89 -1.06 -8.86
N HIS A 107 -13.44 -2.31 -8.79
CA HIS A 107 -14.10 -3.42 -8.11
C HIS A 107 -13.52 -3.72 -6.73
N GLY A 108 -12.53 -2.96 -6.26
CA GLY A 108 -11.87 -3.20 -4.99
C GLY A 108 -10.85 -4.35 -5.05
N ALA A 109 -10.41 -4.76 -6.24
CA ALA A 109 -9.34 -5.73 -6.39
C ALA A 109 -7.98 -5.02 -6.30
N GLY A 110 -7.18 -5.38 -5.31
CA GLY A 110 -5.82 -4.86 -5.16
C GLY A 110 -4.91 -5.34 -6.29
N LEU A 111 -4.35 -4.40 -7.05
CA LEU A 111 -3.25 -4.58 -7.98
C LEU A 111 -1.97 -4.80 -7.17
N ARG A 112 -1.24 -5.87 -7.50
CA ARG A 112 -0.28 -6.52 -6.59
C ARG A 112 1.19 -6.32 -6.99
N SER A 113 1.44 -5.59 -8.07
CA SER A 113 2.77 -5.28 -8.58
C SER A 113 2.71 -4.04 -9.46
N GLN A 114 3.84 -3.38 -9.66
CA GLN A 114 3.95 -2.27 -10.61
C GLN A 114 3.44 -2.67 -12.00
N SER A 115 3.82 -3.85 -12.50
CA SER A 115 3.35 -4.33 -13.80
C SER A 115 1.84 -4.54 -13.85
N ALA A 116 1.21 -4.96 -12.75
CA ALA A 116 -0.26 -5.07 -12.68
C ALA A 116 -0.94 -3.69 -12.74
N VAL A 117 -0.30 -2.67 -12.15
CA VAL A 117 -0.76 -1.27 -12.23
C VAL A 117 -0.63 -0.74 -13.64
N GLU A 118 0.55 -0.86 -14.24
CA GLU A 118 0.82 -0.45 -15.62
C GLU A 118 -0.15 -1.13 -16.60
N GLN A 119 -0.30 -2.45 -16.48
CA GLN A 119 -1.23 -3.22 -17.30
C GLN A 119 -2.67 -2.70 -17.12
N HIS A 120 -3.11 -2.42 -15.90
CA HIS A 120 -4.46 -1.92 -15.65
C HIS A 120 -4.68 -0.53 -16.27
N LEU A 121 -3.71 0.38 -16.13
CA LEU A 121 -3.78 1.72 -16.72
C LEU A 121 -3.77 1.68 -18.25
N GLU A 122 -2.96 0.79 -18.84
CA GLU A 122 -2.92 0.59 -20.30
C GLU A 122 -4.23 0.00 -20.85
N HIS A 123 -4.78 -1.02 -20.20
CA HIS A 123 -6.00 -1.70 -20.67
C HIS A 123 -7.25 -0.83 -20.57
N ASN A 124 -7.23 0.18 -19.70
CA ASN A 124 -8.36 1.08 -19.46
C ASN A 124 -7.94 2.55 -19.69
N SER A 125 -7.11 2.80 -20.71
CA SER A 125 -6.51 4.11 -20.97
C SER A 125 -7.52 5.24 -21.23
N GLU A 126 -8.78 4.88 -21.54
CA GLU A 126 -9.88 5.84 -21.77
C GLU A 126 -10.55 6.29 -20.46
N ASP A 127 -10.28 5.60 -19.34
CA ASP A 127 -10.90 5.89 -18.05
C ASP A 127 -10.19 7.01 -17.28
N GLU A 128 -10.93 7.66 -16.39
CA GLU A 128 -10.37 8.62 -15.45
C GLU A 128 -9.92 7.93 -14.16
N PHE A 129 -8.61 7.93 -13.92
CA PHE A 129 -8.01 7.32 -12.74
C PHE A 129 -7.66 8.34 -11.65
N TRP A 130 -7.75 7.88 -10.41
CA TRP A 130 -7.43 8.65 -9.22
C TRP A 130 -6.56 7.82 -8.28
N VAL A 131 -5.58 8.47 -7.65
CA VAL A 131 -4.80 7.91 -6.55
C VAL A 131 -5.32 8.49 -5.23
N VAL A 132 -5.53 7.63 -4.24
CA VAL A 132 -6.04 7.99 -2.92
C VAL A 132 -5.03 7.52 -1.87
N PRO A 133 -4.42 8.43 -1.09
CA PRO A 133 -3.59 8.04 0.04
C PRO A 133 -4.46 7.42 1.14
N ALA A 134 -4.22 6.16 1.46
CA ALA A 134 -4.93 5.42 2.49
C ALA A 134 -3.95 4.62 3.35
N ASP A 135 -4.28 4.46 4.63
CA ASP A 135 -3.58 3.55 5.54
C ASP A 135 -4.56 2.44 5.93
N VAL A 136 -4.21 1.24 5.47
CA VAL A 136 -5.08 0.07 5.44
C VAL A 136 -4.57 -0.91 6.48
N HIS A 137 -5.43 -1.34 7.39
CA HIS A 137 -5.10 -2.31 8.43
C HIS A 137 -5.94 -3.57 8.21
N TYR A 138 -5.28 -4.72 8.03
CA TYR A 138 -5.90 -6.04 7.88
C TYR A 138 -5.55 -6.94 9.06
#